data_AF-A0A2P2ISR7-F1
#
_entry.id   AF-A0A2P2ISR7-F1
#
_cell.length_a   1.000
_cell.length_b   1.000
_cell.length_c   1.000
_cell.angle_alpha   90.00
_cell.angle_beta   90.00
_cell.angle_gamma   90.00
#
_symmetry.space_group_name_H-M   'P 1'
#
loop_
_entity.id
_entity.type
_entity.pdbx_description
1 polymer ?
#
loop_
_entity_poly.entity_id
_entity_poly.type
_entity_poly.pdbx_seq_one_letter_code
_entity_poly.pdbx_strand_id
1 'polypeptide(L)'
;MHSVNAIFILGDTTLNCLRFPMFRIAYFILWTSVFVIFQWIIHVCVSMWWPYPFLDLSSTYAPLWYLGVGLMHIPCYGIFALIIRLKHSWLSRSFPESYQGFR
;
A
#
# COMPACT_ATOMS: atom_id res chain seq x y z
N MET A 1 5.89 -13.52 -9.11
CA MET A 1 6.79 -12.38 -9.40
C MET A 1 6.38 -11.04 -8.75
N HIS A 2 5.14 -10.84 -8.28
CA HIS A 2 4.69 -9.56 -7.67
C HIS A 2 5.11 -9.36 -6.19
N SER A 3 5.09 -10.43 -5.39
CA SER A 3 5.38 -10.36 -3.95
C SER A 3 6.84 -10.08 -3.62
N VAL A 4 7.77 -10.53 -4.49
CA VAL A 4 9.21 -10.35 -4.29
C VAL A 4 9.60 -8.87 -4.39
N ASN A 5 9.00 -8.13 -5.33
CA ASN A 5 9.24 -6.70 -5.47
C ASN A 5 8.74 -5.90 -4.25
N ALA A 6 7.60 -6.31 -3.69
CA ALA A 6 7.08 -5.70 -2.46
C ALA A 6 8.02 -5.96 -1.27
N ILE A 7 8.58 -7.18 -1.15
CA ILE A 7 9.57 -7.53 -0.13
C ILE A 7 10.86 -6.73 -0.31
N PHE A 8 11.33 -6.54 -1.54
CA PHE A 8 12.53 -5.76 -1.83
C PHE A 8 12.34 -4.27 -1.51
N ILE A 9 11.19 -3.69 -1.87
CA ILE A 9 10.85 -2.29 -1.56
C ILE A 9 10.67 -2.11 -0.04
N LEU A 10 10.05 -3.07 0.64
CA LEU A 10 9.98 -3.11 2.10
C LEU A 10 11.38 -3.18 2.71
N GLY A 11 12.24 -4.07 2.21
CA GLY A 11 13.62 -4.23 2.66
C GLY A 11 14.42 -2.94 2.47
N ASP A 12 14.38 -2.32 1.30
CA ASP A 12 15.04 -1.05 1.00
C ASP A 12 14.54 0.07 1.92
N THR A 13 13.22 0.18 2.11
CA THR A 13 12.64 1.14 3.05
C THR A 13 13.06 0.85 4.51
N THR A 14 13.26 -0.42 4.85
CA THR A 14 13.71 -0.83 6.19
C THR A 14 15.19 -0.51 6.39
N LEU A 15 16.01 -0.57 5.35
CA LEU A 15 17.44 -0.23 5.39
C LEU A 15 17.70 1.27 5.22
N ASN A 16 16.77 2.02 4.65
CA ASN A 16 16.92 3.45 4.39
C ASN A 16 16.45 4.32 5.58
N CYS A 17 17.17 5.39 5.93
CA CYS A 17 16.84 6.29 7.04
C CYS A 17 15.89 7.43 6.65
N LEU A 18 15.39 7.45 5.40
CA LEU A 18 14.44 8.45 4.93
C LEU A 18 13.15 8.42 5.75
N ARG A 19 12.76 9.59 6.26
CA ARG A 19 11.50 9.81 6.99
C ARG A 19 10.34 9.46 6.05
N PHE A 20 9.62 8.37 6.33
CA PHE A 20 8.46 8.00 5.52
C PHE A 20 7.32 8.99 5.84
N PRO A 21 6.98 9.92 4.92
CA PRO A 21 5.90 10.85 5.18
C PRO A 21 4.58 10.10 5.09
N MET A 22 3.71 10.32 6.08
CA MET A 22 2.42 9.63 6.16
C MET A 22 1.51 9.88 4.94
N PHE A 23 1.79 10.94 4.19
CA PHE A 23 1.09 11.31 2.96
C PHE A 23 1.25 10.30 1.81
N ARG A 24 2.20 9.36 1.90
CA ARG A 24 2.48 8.39 0.83
C ARG A 24 1.42 7.29 0.69
N ILE A 25 0.44 7.20 1.60
CA ILE A 25 -0.75 6.35 1.41
C ILE A 25 -1.52 6.72 0.14
N ALA A 26 -1.44 7.98 -0.29
CA ALA A 26 -2.03 8.46 -1.53
C ALA A 26 -1.51 7.69 -2.75
N TYR A 27 -0.24 7.28 -2.77
CA TYR A 27 0.31 6.47 -3.87
C TYR A 27 -0.28 5.07 -3.90
N PHE A 28 -0.57 4.50 -2.73
CA PHE A 28 -1.19 3.18 -2.63
C PHE A 28 -2.63 3.21 -3.14
N ILE A 29 -3.37 4.27 -2.79
CA ILE A 29 -4.74 4.53 -3.27
C ILE A 29 -4.74 4.83 -4.78
N LEU A 30 -3.81 5.66 -5.25
CA LEU A 30 -3.72 6.05 -6.65
C LEU A 30 -3.34 4.84 -7.52
N TRP A 31 -2.40 4.01 -7.07
CA TRP A 31 -2.01 2.80 -7.78
C TRP A 31 -3.18 1.81 -7.91
N THR A 32 -3.91 1.54 -6.82
CA THR A 32 -5.09 0.66 -6.87
C THR A 32 -6.20 1.24 -7.75
N SER A 33 -6.40 2.56 -7.73
CA SER A 33 -7.37 3.24 -8.60
C SER A 33 -7.00 3.11 -10.07
N VAL A 34 -5.73 3.36 -10.43
CA VAL A 34 -5.23 3.23 -11.80
C VAL A 34 -5.39 1.80 -12.31
N PHE A 35 -5.07 0.80 -11.47
CA PHE A 35 -5.24 -0.61 -11.81
C PHE A 35 -6.72 -0.97 -12.09
N VAL A 36 -7.64 -0.52 -11.23
CA VAL A 36 -9.09 -0.75 -11.41
C VAL A 36 -9.58 -0.11 -12.70
N ILE A 37 -9.21 1.15 -12.97
CA ILE A 37 -9.60 1.86 -14.21
C ILE A 37 -9.06 1.12 -15.44
N PHE A 38 -7.79 0.70 -15.41
CA PHE A 38 -7.17 -0.01 -16.52
C PHE A 38 -7.87 -1.35 -16.82
N GLN A 39 -8.16 -2.15 -15.79
CA GLN A 39 -8.90 -3.40 -15.96
C GLN A 39 -10.32 -3.17 -16.47
N TRP A 40 -10.97 -2.11 -16.01
CA TRP A 40 -12.31 -1.74 -16.47
C TRP A 40 -12.32 -1.33 -17.96
N ILE A 41 -11.34 -0.54 -18.41
CA ILE A 41 -11.20 -0.17 -19.83
C ILE A 41 -11.01 -1.41 -20.71
N ILE A 42 -10.11 -2.32 -20.33
CA ILE A 42 -9.88 -3.57 -21.09
C ILE A 42 -11.16 -4.41 -21.14
N HIS A 43 -11.88 -4.51 -20.03
CA HIS A 43 -13.13 -5.25 -19.96
C HIS A 43 -14.16 -4.73 -20.98
N VAL A 44 -14.30 -3.41 -21.12
CA VAL A 44 -15.19 -2.81 -22.11
C VAL A 44 -14.68 -3.02 -23.54
N CYS A 45 -13.37 -2.98 -23.77
CA CYS A 45 -12.80 -3.14 -25.11
C CYS A 45 -12.84 -4.59 -25.64
N VAL A 46 -12.67 -5.59 -24.77
CA VAL A 46 -12.47 -7.00 -25.15
C VAL A 46 -13.59 -7.92 -24.64
N SER A 47 -14.54 -7.41 -23.83
CA SER A 47 -15.66 -8.16 -23.24
C SER A 47 -15.20 -9.45 -22.54
N MET A 48 -14.26 -9.32 -21.59
CA MET A 48 -13.75 -10.44 -20.77
C MET A 48 -14.57 -10.64 -19.49
N TRP A 49 -14.49 -11.79 -18.83
CA TRP A 49 -15.07 -11.95 -17.49
C TRP A 49 -14.22 -11.21 -16.42
N TRP A 50 -14.85 -10.71 -15.35
CA TRP A 50 -14.16 -9.98 -14.29
C TRP A 50 -13.25 -10.92 -13.49
N PRO A 51 -11.93 -10.66 -13.39
CA PRO A 51 -11.03 -11.50 -12.59
C PRO A 51 -11.30 -11.41 -11.09
N TYR A 52 -11.92 -10.31 -10.63
CA TYR A 52 -12.29 -10.11 -9.23
C TYR A 52 -13.68 -9.49 -9.09
N PRO A 53 -14.44 -9.88 -8.04
CA PRO A 53 -15.81 -9.42 -7.84
C PRO A 53 -15.91 -7.92 -7.51
N PHE A 54 -14.85 -7.29 -7.00
CA PHE A 54 -14.84 -5.85 -6.70
C PHE A 54 -14.76 -4.96 -7.95
N LEU A 55 -14.39 -5.51 -9.11
CA LEU A 55 -14.38 -4.78 -10.38
C LEU A 55 -15.77 -4.72 -11.03
N ASP A 56 -16.68 -5.60 -10.62
CA ASP A 56 -18.03 -5.65 -11.17
C ASP A 56 -18.92 -4.59 -10.54
N LEU A 57 -19.10 -3.46 -11.24
CA LEU A 57 -20.00 -2.38 -10.83
C LEU A 57 -21.49 -2.76 -10.95
N SER A 58 -21.84 -3.80 -11.70
CA SER A 58 -23.24 -4.23 -11.87
C SER A 58 -23.77 -4.99 -10.65
N SER A 59 -22.89 -5.42 -9.75
CA SER A 59 -23.28 -6.17 -8.56
C SER A 59 -23.87 -5.24 -7.49
N THR A 60 -25.00 -5.62 -6.91
CA THR A 60 -25.62 -4.92 -5.77
C THR A 60 -24.68 -4.80 -4.57
N TYR A 61 -23.69 -5.71 -4.47
CA TYR A 61 -22.68 -5.72 -3.41
C TYR A 61 -21.41 -4.92 -3.75
N ALA A 62 -21.35 -4.23 -4.89
CA ALA A 62 -20.20 -3.42 -5.27
C ALA A 62 -19.79 -2.41 -4.18
N PRO A 63 -20.71 -1.64 -3.53
CA PRO A 63 -20.33 -0.70 -2.48
C PRO A 63 -19.64 -1.37 -1.28
N LEU A 64 -20.07 -2.57 -0.92
CA LEU A 64 -19.49 -3.37 0.17
C LEU A 64 -18.07 -3.84 -0.19
N TRP A 65 -17.84 -4.24 -1.43
CA TRP A 65 -16.51 -4.60 -1.92
C TRP A 65 -15.54 -3.41 -1.88
N TYR A 66 -15.96 -2.23 -2.38
CA TYR A 66 -15.15 -1.02 -2.33
C TYR A 66 -14.86 -0.58 -0.88
N LEU A 67 -15.86 -0.65 0.00
CA LEU A 67 -15.67 -0.41 1.44
C LEU A 67 -14.71 -1.40 2.06
N GLY A 68 -14.83 -2.70 1.76
CA GLY A 68 -13.93 -3.74 2.25
C GLY A 68 -12.49 -3.49 1.80
N VAL A 69 -12.28 -3.18 0.53
CA VAL A 69 -10.95 -2.85 0.00
C VAL A 69 -10.40 -1.59 0.67
N GLY A 70 -11.19 -0.52 0.81
CA GLY A 70 -10.78 0.70 1.50
C GLY A 70 -10.42 0.45 2.97
N LEU A 71 -11.23 -0.34 3.69
CA LEU A 71 -10.98 -0.73 5.08
C LEU A 71 -9.71 -1.55 5.22
N MET A 72 -9.38 -2.44 4.26
CA MET A 72 -8.15 -3.24 4.29
C MET A 72 -6.87 -2.39 4.13
N HIS A 73 -6.95 -1.22 3.50
CA HIS A 73 -5.80 -0.31 3.40
C HIS A 73 -5.40 0.27 4.76
N ILE A 74 -6.36 0.47 5.66
CA ILE A 74 -6.13 1.05 6.99
C ILE A 74 -5.21 0.15 7.86
N PRO A 75 -5.48 -1.15 8.08
CA PRO A 75 -4.61 -2.02 8.85
C PRO A 75 -3.29 -2.28 8.11
N CYS A 76 -3.28 -2.43 6.77
CA CYS A 76 -2.04 -2.58 6.01
C CYS A 76 -1.10 -1.38 6.22
N TYR A 77 -1.65 -0.17 6.13
CA TYR A 77 -0.92 1.06 6.39
C TYR A 77 -0.52 1.19 7.87
N GLY A 78 -1.41 0.84 8.79
CA GLY A 78 -1.16 0.84 10.22
C GLY A 78 0.00 -0.07 10.63
N ILE A 79 0.05 -1.29 10.11
CA ILE A 79 1.16 -2.25 10.33
C ILE A 79 2.46 -1.66 9.79
N PHE A 80 2.45 -1.10 8.58
CA PHE A 80 3.64 -0.49 7.98
C PHE A 80 4.16 0.70 8.81
N ALA A 81 3.26 1.59 9.24
CA ALA A 81 3.59 2.71 10.12
C ALA A 81 4.11 2.23 11.48
N LEU A 82 3.55 1.16 12.04
CA LEU A 82 3.99 0.55 13.29
C LEU A 82 5.42 -0.01 13.16
N ILE A 83 5.73 -0.71 12.07
CA ILE A 83 7.07 -1.22 11.77
C ILE A 83 8.07 -0.07 11.71
N ILE A 84 7.73 1.04 11.04
CA ILE A 84 8.60 2.22 10.96
C ILE A 84 8.82 2.86 12.34
N ARG A 85 7.76 3.01 13.14
CA ARG A 85 7.89 3.57 14.50
C ARG A 85 8.74 2.68 15.39
N LEU A 86 8.55 1.36 15.33
CA LEU A 86 9.36 0.40 16.06
C LEU A 86 10.83 0.48 15.62
N LYS A 87 11.11 0.48 14.32
CA LYS A 87 12.45 0.69 13.78
C LYS A 87 13.09 1.97 14.32
N HIS A 88 12.38 3.09 14.26
CA HIS A 88 12.90 4.38 14.72
C HIS A 88 13.26 4.34 16.21
N SER A 89 12.38 3.80 17.06
CA SER A 89 12.62 3.63 18.49
C SER A 89 13.78 2.67 18.80
N TRP A 90 13.93 1.60 18.01
CA TRP A 90 15.03 0.63 18.17
C TRP A 90 16.36 1.25 17.73
N LEU A 91 16.43 1.87 16.56
CA LEU A 91 17.64 2.49 16.04
C LEU A 91 18.10 3.69 16.89
N SER A 92 17.18 4.53 17.37
CA SER A 92 17.52 5.63 18.28
C SER A 92 18.10 5.15 19.60
N ARG A 93 17.69 3.95 20.06
CA ARG A 93 18.14 3.36 21.34
C ARG A 93 19.43 2.57 21.20
N SER A 94 19.65 1.90 20.06
CA SER A 94 20.85 1.09 19.79
C SER A 94 22.00 1.90 19.19
N PHE A 95 21.73 2.97 18.45
CA PHE A 95 22.76 3.79 17.78
C PHE A 95 22.50 5.29 17.92
N PRO A 96 22.56 5.85 19.15
CA PRO A 96 22.25 7.26 19.39
C PRO A 96 23.16 8.23 18.63
N GLU A 97 24.43 7.86 18.38
CA GLU A 97 25.44 8.73 17.72
C GLU A 97 25.29 8.79 16.18
N SER A 98 24.91 7.70 15.52
CA SER A 98 24.71 7.67 14.05
C SER A 98 23.30 8.12 13.63
N TYR A 99 22.34 8.07 14.54
CA TYR A 99 20.94 8.43 14.27
C TYR A 99 20.69 9.93 14.57
N GLN A 100 21.58 10.79 14.07
CA GLN A 100 21.52 12.25 14.19
C GLN A 100 20.63 12.93 13.14
N GLY A 101 19.77 12.19 12.43
CA GLY A 101 18.77 12.79 11.52
C GLY A 101 17.67 13.59 12.24
N PHE A 102 17.80 13.77 13.55
CA PHE A 102 16.89 14.53 14.40
C PHE A 102 17.56 15.80 14.91
N ARG A 103 17.95 16.67 13.96
CA ARG A 103 17.84 18.11 14.17
C ARG A 103 17.19 18.76 12.98
#